data_AF-A0A435XU15-F1
#
_entry.id   AF-A0A435XU15-F1
#
_cell.length_a   1.000
_cell.length_b   1.000
_cell.length_c   1.000
_cell.angle_alpha   90.00
_cell.angle_beta   90.00
_cell.angle_gamma   90.00
#
_symmetry.space_group_name_H-M   'P 1'
#
loop_
_entity.id
_entity.type
_entity.pdbx_description
1 polymer ?
#
loop_
_entity_poly.entity_id
_entity_poly.type
_entity_poly.pdbx_seq_one_letter_code
_entity_poly.pdbx_strand_id
1 'polypeptide(L)'
;VPDFVYFNHSIHVNKGVACETCHGAVDEMPLTARAEPLSMEWCLACHRDPEPNLRPPQDAFLMHWNPPDDIARIRRSLVKLLDVHPETMTDCYVCHR
;
A
#
# COMPACT_ATOMS: atom_id res chain seq x y z
N VAL A 1 -1.30 -13.27 -6.03
CA VAL A 1 -1.18 -12.69 -7.39
C VAL A 1 -0.67 -13.79 -8.35
N PRO A 2 -0.79 -13.64 -9.68
CA PRO A 2 -0.28 -14.63 -10.63
C PRO A 2 1.25 -14.78 -10.56
N ASP A 3 1.78 -15.93 -10.99
CA ASP A 3 3.20 -16.27 -10.85
C ASP A 3 4.15 -15.40 -11.71
N PHE A 4 3.63 -14.76 -12.76
CA PHE A 4 4.38 -13.81 -13.59
C PHE A 4 4.46 -12.39 -12.98
N VAL A 5 3.97 -12.23 -11.75
CA VAL A 5 4.06 -10.99 -10.96
C VAL A 5 4.92 -11.26 -9.74
N TYR A 6 6.09 -10.63 -9.68
CA TYR A 6 6.93 -10.60 -8.51
C TYR A 6 6.43 -9.53 -7.53
N PHE A 7 5.73 -9.95 -6.48
CA PHE A 7 5.26 -9.05 -5.42
C PHE A 7 6.19 -9.09 -4.20
N ASN A 8 6.68 -7.94 -3.76
CA ASN A 8 7.55 -7.82 -2.59
C ASN A 8 6.81 -7.17 -1.42
N HIS A 9 6.48 -7.91 -0.37
CA HIS A 9 5.77 -7.35 0.80
C HIS A 9 6.60 -6.28 1.54
N SER A 10 7.92 -6.48 1.66
CA SER A 10 8.74 -5.66 2.56
C SER A 10 8.83 -4.21 2.11
N ILE A 11 8.86 -3.94 0.80
CA ILE A 11 8.90 -2.57 0.29
C ILE A 11 7.60 -1.81 0.65
N HIS A 12 6.44 -2.45 0.54
CA HIS A 12 5.15 -1.80 0.80
C HIS A 12 5.01 -1.44 2.29
N VAL A 13 5.29 -2.39 3.17
CA VAL A 13 5.22 -2.18 4.62
C VAL A 13 6.23 -1.11 5.06
N ASN A 14 7.47 -1.17 4.57
CA ASN A 14 8.49 -0.18 4.91
C ASN A 14 8.18 1.22 4.37
N LYS A 15 7.40 1.33 3.29
CA LYS A 15 6.90 2.60 2.75
C LYS A 15 5.57 3.03 3.37
N GLY A 16 5.11 2.35 4.43
CA GLY A 16 3.95 2.77 5.20
C GLY A 16 2.60 2.37 4.62
N VAL A 17 2.55 1.38 3.73
CA VAL A 17 1.29 0.78 3.26
C VAL A 17 0.85 -0.28 4.27
N ALA A 18 -0.35 -0.13 4.81
CA ALA A 18 -0.88 -1.00 5.84
C ALA A 18 -1.41 -2.33 5.28
N CYS A 19 -1.41 -3.37 6.11
CA CYS A 19 -1.97 -4.68 5.77
C CYS A 19 -3.45 -4.57 5.39
N GLU A 20 -4.20 -3.78 6.15
CA GLU A 20 -5.63 -3.51 5.98
C GLU A 20 -5.96 -2.96 4.58
N THR A 21 -5.08 -2.16 3.99
CA THR A 21 -5.29 -1.58 2.65
C THR A 21 -5.39 -2.64 1.56
N CYS A 22 -4.66 -3.75 1.69
CA CYS A 22 -4.65 -4.82 0.68
C CYS A 22 -5.52 -6.03 1.09
N HIS A 23 -5.60 -6.31 2.38
CA HIS A 23 -6.22 -7.52 2.91
C HIS A 23 -7.57 -7.27 3.62
N GLY A 24 -7.98 -6.02 3.79
CA GLY A 24 -9.15 -5.65 4.59
C GLY A 24 -8.93 -5.87 6.10
N ALA A 25 -10.02 -5.82 6.87
CA ALA A 25 -10.03 -6.08 8.32
C ALA A 25 -9.85 -7.58 8.61
N VAL A 26 -8.63 -8.09 8.39
CA VAL A 26 -8.29 -9.52 8.56
C VAL A 26 -8.51 -10.02 9.98
N ASP A 27 -8.44 -9.14 10.97
CA ASP A 27 -8.73 -9.41 12.38
C ASP A 27 -10.22 -9.67 12.64
N GLU A 28 -11.10 -9.20 11.77
CA GLU A 28 -12.55 -9.46 11.82
C GLU A 28 -12.97 -10.62 10.90
N MET A 29 -12.04 -11.25 10.16
CA MET A 29 -12.35 -12.34 9.23
C MET A 29 -12.25 -13.71 9.92
N PRO A 30 -13.36 -14.41 10.23
CA PRO A 30 -13.29 -15.76 10.80
C PRO A 30 -12.72 -16.78 9.81
N LEU A 31 -12.86 -16.50 8.51
CA LEU A 31 -12.20 -17.17 7.41
C LEU A 31 -11.68 -16.10 6.45
N THR A 32 -10.39 -16.17 6.12
CA THR A 32 -9.78 -15.19 5.22
C THR A 32 -10.43 -15.21 3.85
N ALA A 33 -10.83 -14.03 3.38
CA ALA A 33 -11.33 -13.82 2.04
C ALA A 33 -10.51 -12.74 1.33
N ARG A 34 -10.64 -12.68 0.01
CA ARG A 34 -10.04 -11.60 -0.77
C ARG A 34 -10.90 -10.34 -0.60
N ALA A 35 -10.40 -9.35 0.14
CA ALA A 35 -11.06 -8.05 0.31
C ALA A 35 -10.95 -7.19 -0.95
N GLU A 36 -9.75 -7.11 -1.52
CA GLU A 36 -9.44 -6.27 -2.68
C GLU A 36 -9.21 -7.12 -3.94
N PRO A 37 -9.50 -6.62 -5.15
CA PRO A 37 -9.40 -7.42 -6.37
C PRO A 37 -7.96 -7.90 -6.66
N LEU A 38 -6.95 -7.16 -6.22
CA LEU A 38 -5.51 -7.40 -6.49
C LEU A 38 -5.23 -7.58 -7.99
N SER A 39 -5.98 -6.85 -8.83
CA SER A 39 -5.78 -6.78 -10.27
C SER A 39 -4.68 -5.78 -10.61
N MET A 40 -4.12 -5.86 -11.82
CA MET A 40 -3.10 -4.91 -12.27
C MET A 40 -3.57 -3.45 -12.19
N GLU A 41 -4.80 -3.15 -12.63
CA GLU A 41 -5.30 -1.78 -12.59
C GLU A 41 -5.49 -1.26 -11.16
N TRP A 42 -5.88 -2.13 -10.22
CA TRP A 42 -5.95 -1.76 -8.81
C TRP A 42 -4.57 -1.41 -8.24
N CYS A 43 -3.55 -2.22 -8.55
CA CYS A 43 -2.17 -1.92 -8.16
C CYS A 43 -1.68 -0.61 -8.81
N LEU A 44 -1.94 -0.41 -10.09
CA LEU A 44 -1.51 0.77 -10.82
C LEU A 44 -2.21 2.05 -10.36
N ALA A 45 -3.48 1.98 -9.96
CA ALA A 45 -4.16 3.13 -9.37
C ALA A 45 -3.40 3.63 -8.13
N CYS A 46 -2.99 2.71 -7.25
CA CYS A 46 -2.18 3.04 -6.08
C CYS A 46 -0.75 3.49 -6.46
N HIS A 47 -0.09 2.84 -7.43
CA HIS A 47 1.25 3.24 -7.84
C HIS A 47 1.29 4.61 -8.53
N ARG A 48 0.21 5.03 -9.19
CA ARG A 48 0.07 6.38 -9.79
C ARG A 48 -0.22 7.44 -8.74
N ASP A 49 -0.98 7.11 -7.71
CA ASP A 49 -1.30 8.00 -6.58
C ASP A 49 -1.22 7.25 -5.24
N PRO A 50 0.00 7.10 -4.67
CA PRO A 50 0.18 6.31 -3.45
C PRO A 50 -0.18 7.10 -2.19
N GLU A 51 -0.22 8.43 -2.26
CA GLU A 51 -0.40 9.33 -1.11
C GLU A 51 -1.58 8.91 -0.21
N PRO A 52 -2.79 8.62 -0.73
CA PRO A 52 -3.94 8.25 0.09
C PRO A 52 -3.78 6.95 0.87
N ASN A 53 -2.78 6.12 0.54
CA ASN A 53 -2.55 4.81 1.14
C ASN A 53 -1.37 4.81 2.13
N LEU A 54 -0.65 5.93 2.25
CA LEU A 54 0.48 6.04 3.16
C LEU A 54 0.03 6.30 4.60
N ARG A 55 0.71 5.64 5.53
CA ARG A 55 0.70 5.87 6.98
C ARG A 55 2.15 6.03 7.46
N PRO A 56 2.41 6.64 8.62
CA PRO A 56 3.70 6.51 9.28
C PRO A 56 4.07 5.02 9.41
N PRO A 57 5.29 4.57 9.07
CA PRO A 57 5.62 3.14 9.04
C PRO A 57 5.36 2.39 10.35
N GLN A 58 5.50 3.08 11.50
CA GLN A 58 5.18 2.51 12.80
C GLN A 58 3.69 2.15 12.98
N ASP A 59 2.81 2.77 12.19
CA ASP A 59 1.36 2.59 12.23
C ASP A 59 0.87 1.59 11.16
N ALA A 60 1.75 1.05 10.32
CA ALA A 60 1.38 0.17 9.21
C ALA A 60 0.73 -1.16 9.68
N PHE A 61 0.98 -1.56 10.92
CA PHE A 61 0.41 -2.76 11.54
C PHE A 61 -0.80 -2.49 12.43
N LEU A 62 -1.21 -1.22 12.58
CA LEU A 62 -2.41 -0.88 13.33
C LEU A 62 -3.64 -1.14 12.46
N MET A 63 -4.44 -2.13 12.88
CA MET A 63 -5.78 -2.36 12.33
C MET A 63 -6.73 -1.27 12.83
N HIS A 64 -7.75 -0.95 12.02
CA HIS A 64 -8.73 0.11 12.34
C HIS A 64 -8.08 1.45 12.68
N TRP A 65 -7.01 1.79 11.95
CA TRP A 65 -6.23 2.99 12.21
C TRP A 65 -7.07 4.25 11.96
N ASN A 66 -7.15 5.10 12.97
CA ASN A 66 -7.79 6.40 12.87
C ASN A 66 -6.74 7.46 12.50
N PRO A 67 -6.78 8.02 11.28
CA PRO A 67 -5.82 9.04 10.88
C PRO A 67 -5.99 10.32 11.71
N PRO A 68 -4.91 11.08 11.96
CA PRO A 68 -5.00 12.41 12.54
C PRO A 68 -5.69 13.40 11.58
N ASP A 69 -6.25 14.48 12.12
CA ASP A 69 -6.98 15.50 11.34
C ASP A 69 -6.15 16.11 10.19
N ASP A 70 -4.84 16.20 10.36
CA ASP A 70 -3.91 16.77 9.37
C ASP A 70 -3.26 15.74 8.44
N ILE A 71 -3.86 14.54 8.32
CA ILE A 71 -3.27 13.42 7.59
C ILE A 71 -2.87 13.74 6.15
N ALA A 72 -3.60 14.62 5.45
CA ALA A 72 -3.24 15.02 4.09
C ALA A 72 -1.86 15.71 4.04
N ARG A 73 -1.54 16.55 5.04
CA ARG A 73 -0.22 17.19 5.15
C ARG A 73 0.87 16.16 5.46
N ILE A 74 0.57 15.22 6.36
CA ILE A 74 1.48 14.14 6.73
C ILE A 74 1.80 13.27 5.52
N ARG A 75 0.80 12.81 4.77
CA ARG A 75 0.98 11.95 3.60
C ARG A 75 1.82 12.61 2.50
N ARG A 76 1.56 13.89 2.18
CA ARG A 76 2.44 14.68 1.29
C ARG A 76 3.89 14.68 1.75
N SER A 77 4.11 14.77 3.07
CA SER A 77 5.46 14.75 3.64
C SER A 77 6.06 13.33 3.58
N LEU A 78 5.26 12.28 3.79
CA LEU A 78 5.68 10.88 3.75
C LEU A 78 6.17 10.45 2.37
N VAL A 79 5.57 10.93 1.28
CA VAL A 79 6.06 10.61 -0.09
C VAL A 79 7.55 10.94 -0.21
N LYS A 80 7.97 12.11 0.27
CA LYS A 80 9.38 12.53 0.24
C LYS A 80 10.22 11.84 1.32
N LEU A 81 9.73 11.77 2.56
CA LEU A 81 10.49 11.21 3.69
C LEU A 81 10.76 9.72 3.52
N LEU A 82 9.82 9.01 2.91
CA LEU A 82 9.92 7.58 2.66
C LEU A 82 10.51 7.29 1.29
N ASP A 83 10.96 8.27 0.51
CA ASP A 83 11.59 8.06 -0.80
C ASP A 83 10.68 7.24 -1.75
N VAL A 84 9.44 7.70 -1.92
CA VAL A 84 8.44 7.13 -2.83
C VAL A 84 8.49 7.92 -4.14
N HIS A 85 8.63 7.19 -5.26
CA HIS A 85 8.86 7.75 -6.61
C HIS A 85 7.75 7.31 -7.60
N PRO A 86 6.52 7.88 -7.53
CA PRO A 86 5.38 7.45 -8.36
C PRO A 86 5.65 7.41 -9.86
N GLU A 87 6.56 8.27 -10.33
CA GLU A 87 6.94 8.37 -11.74
C GLU A 87 7.65 7.14 -12.30
N THR A 88 8.22 6.28 -11.45
CA THR A 88 8.91 5.04 -11.87
C THR A 88 8.17 3.76 -11.46
N MET A 89 7.20 3.86 -10.55
CA MET A 89 6.52 2.67 -9.98
C MET A 89 5.59 1.95 -10.97
N THR A 90 5.36 2.51 -12.16
CA THR A 90 4.50 1.90 -13.18
C THR A 90 5.29 1.24 -14.32
N ASP A 91 6.62 1.24 -14.24
CA ASP A 91 7.47 0.52 -15.20
C ASP A 91 7.29 -1.00 -15.08
N CYS A 92 7.27 -1.71 -16.21
CA CYS A 92 7.02 -3.16 -16.23
C CYS A 92 7.98 -3.96 -15.32
N TYR A 93 9.26 -3.55 -15.21
CA TYR A 93 10.27 -4.28 -14.42
C TYR A 93 10.05 -4.17 -12.89
N VAL A 94 9.18 -3.26 -12.45
CA VAL A 94 8.82 -3.14 -11.04
C VAL A 94 8.14 -4.42 -10.57
N CYS A 95 7.28 -5.01 -11.41
CA CYS A 95 6.41 -6.14 -11.07
C CYS A 95 6.64 -7.39 -11.93
N HIS A 96 7.06 -7.25 -13.19
CA HIS A 96 7.22 -8.35 -14.14
C HIS A 96 8.71 -8.64 -14.33
N ARG A 97 9.16 -9.81 -13.87
CA ARG A 97 10.57 -10.25 -13.88
C ARG A 97 10.67 -11.71 -14.28
#